data_AF-A0A915Y3J7-F1
#
_entry.id   AF-A0A915Y3J7-F1
#
_cell.length_a   1.000
_cell.length_b   1.000
_cell.length_c   1.000
_cell.angle_alpha   90.00
_cell.angle_beta   90.00
_cell.angle_gamma   90.00
#
_symmetry.space_group_name_H-M   'P 1'
#
loop_
_entity.id
_entity.type
_entity.pdbx_description
1 polymer ?
#
loop_
_entity_poly.entity_id
_entity_poly.type
_entity_poly.pdbx_seq_one_letter_code
_entity_poly.pdbx_strand_id
1 'polypeptide(L)'
;MNQLLSQRMPTSLMTKIRQWLMTYPITTPAIAHRICRWIPAQCPFARTLSLFGRPVITIPPLCKLNPFYEEVVMLRFRALTYLSDVCQEDISQYV
;
A
#
# COMPACT_ATOMS: atom_id res chain seq x y z
N MET A 1 -15.60 -31.04 -16.14
CA MET A 1 -14.92 -31.13 -14.83
C MET A 1 -13.67 -31.97 -15.03
N ASN A 2 -12.43 -31.49 -14.97
CA ASN A 2 -11.87 -30.26 -14.41
C ASN A 2 -10.66 -29.87 -15.27
N GLN A 3 -10.68 -28.66 -15.82
CA GLN A 3 -9.49 -28.01 -16.37
C GLN A 3 -8.53 -27.71 -15.21
N LEU A 4 -7.75 -28.71 -14.80
CA LEU A 4 -6.54 -28.52 -14.01
C LEU A 4 -5.44 -27.97 -14.91
N LEU A 5 -5.69 -26.81 -15.53
CA LEU A 5 -4.62 -25.93 -15.98
C LEU A 5 -3.99 -25.36 -14.72
N SER A 6 -3.16 -26.20 -14.10
CA SER A 6 -2.06 -25.77 -13.23
C SER A 6 -1.19 -24.86 -14.08
N GLN A 7 -1.57 -23.59 -14.15
CA GLN A 7 -0.72 -22.55 -14.67
C GLN A 7 0.46 -22.50 -13.70
N ARG A 8 1.56 -23.16 -14.06
CA ARG A 8 2.86 -22.91 -13.45
C ARG A 8 3.09 -21.42 -13.55
N MET A 9 2.90 -20.70 -12.45
CA MET A 9 3.23 -19.28 -12.39
C MET A 9 4.70 -19.16 -12.82
N PRO A 10 5.01 -18.44 -13.91
CA PRO A 10 6.40 -18.13 -14.18
C PRO A 10 6.92 -17.39 -12.95
N THR A 11 8.03 -17.87 -12.36
CA THR A 11 8.70 -17.25 -11.21
C THR A 11 9.42 -15.97 -11.64
N SER A 12 8.69 -15.09 -12.32
CA SER A 12 9.15 -13.78 -12.74
C SER A 12 9.57 -12.98 -11.50
N LEU A 13 10.53 -12.08 -11.70
CA LEU A 13 11.02 -11.19 -10.65
C LEU A 13 9.87 -10.42 -9.99
N MET A 14 8.85 -10.01 -10.76
CA MET A 14 7.65 -9.34 -10.24
C MET A 14 6.89 -10.21 -9.24
N THR A 15 6.68 -11.50 -9.51
CA THR A 15 5.97 -12.39 -8.59
C THR A 15 6.73 -12.57 -7.28
N LYS A 16 8.07 -12.63 -7.33
CA LYS A 16 8.91 -12.71 -6.13
C LYS A 16 8.84 -11.43 -5.29
N ILE A 17 8.88 -10.27 -5.93
CA ILE A 17 8.74 -8.97 -5.25
C ILE A 17 7.36 -8.84 -4.61
N ARG A 18 6.29 -9.25 -5.31
CA ARG A 18 4.93 -9.27 -4.75
C ARG A 18 4.86 -10.11 -3.49
N GLN A 19 5.37 -11.34 -3.56
CA GLN A 19 5.37 -12.24 -2.41
C GLN A 19 6.18 -11.65 -1.25
N TRP A 20 7.34 -11.06 -1.54
CA TRP A 20 8.18 -10.43 -0.53
C TRP A 20 7.49 -9.26 0.18
N LEU A 21 6.79 -8.37 -0.56
CA LEU A 21 6.00 -7.28 0.04
C LEU A 21 4.88 -7.83 0.93
N MET A 22 4.21 -8.89 0.48
CA MET A 22 3.12 -9.52 1.22
C MET A 22 3.57 -10.26 2.47
N THR A 23 4.76 -10.87 2.46
CA THR A 23 5.29 -11.62 3.61
C THR A 23 6.26 -10.83 4.47
N TYR A 24 6.55 -9.57 4.12
CA TYR A 24 7.48 -8.75 4.89
C TYR A 24 7.04 -8.70 6.37
N PRO A 25 7.93 -9.09 7.31
CA PRO A 25 7.57 -9.22 8.71
C PRO A 25 7.59 -7.86 9.41
N ILE A 26 6.53 -7.55 10.16
CA ILE A 26 6.41 -6.34 10.96
C ILE A 26 6.56 -6.76 12.42
N THR A 27 7.80 -6.76 12.91
CA THR A 27 8.15 -7.33 14.22
C THR A 27 8.43 -6.28 15.29
N THR A 28 8.55 -5.01 14.90
CA THR A 28 8.86 -3.92 15.83
C THR A 28 8.01 -2.68 15.52
N PRO A 29 7.65 -1.89 16.55
CA PRO A 29 6.90 -0.64 16.37
C PRO A 29 7.65 0.34 15.46
N ALA A 30 8.98 0.43 15.57
CA ALA A 30 9.79 1.31 14.75
C ALA A 30 9.66 1.03 13.24
N ILE A 31 9.62 -0.24 12.84
CA ILE A 31 9.39 -0.64 11.45
C ILE A 31 7.97 -0.25 11.04
N ALA A 32 6.97 -0.53 11.88
CA ALA A 32 5.58 -0.21 11.58
C ALA A 32 5.37 1.30 11.38
N HIS A 33 5.87 2.14 12.28
CA HIS A 33 5.83 3.61 12.11
C HIS A 33 6.53 4.07 10.85
N ARG A 34 7.68 3.47 10.49
CA ARG A 34 8.40 3.83 9.27
C ARG A 34 7.57 3.51 8.03
N ILE A 35 6.95 2.32 7.98
CA ILE A 35 6.02 1.95 6.90
C ILE A 35 4.86 2.96 6.84
N CYS A 36 4.24 3.28 7.99
CA CYS A 36 3.12 4.21 8.06
C CYS A 36 3.48 5.66 7.70
N ARG A 37 4.74 6.08 7.85
CA ARG A 37 5.20 7.41 7.42
C ARG A 37 5.55 7.46 5.93
N TRP A 38 6.09 6.37 5.40
CA TRP A 38 6.58 6.33 4.02
C TRP A 38 5.49 6.05 2.99
N ILE A 39 4.52 5.20 3.32
CA ILE A 39 3.40 4.87 2.44
C ILE A 39 2.24 5.79 2.81
N PRO A 40 1.75 6.70 1.98
CA PRO A 40 0.66 7.61 2.37
C PRO A 40 -0.69 6.88 2.55
N ALA A 41 -1.57 7.41 3.40
CA ALA A 41 -2.95 6.92 3.56
C ALA A 41 -3.83 7.23 2.33
N GLN A 42 -3.51 8.32 1.65
CA GLN A 42 -4.25 8.82 0.50
C GLN A 42 -3.43 8.69 -0.77
N CYS A 43 -4.12 8.65 -1.91
CA CYS A 43 -3.48 8.59 -3.21
C CYS A 43 -2.71 9.89 -3.50
N PRO A 44 -1.36 9.88 -3.61
CA PRO A 44 -0.59 11.11 -3.81
C PRO A 44 -0.83 11.76 -5.18
N PHE A 45 -1.37 11.00 -6.14
CA PHE A 45 -1.66 11.48 -7.49
C PHE A 45 -2.99 12.23 -7.58
N ALA A 46 -3.96 11.90 -6.73
CA ALA A 46 -5.26 12.56 -6.76
C ALA A 46 -5.12 13.95 -6.16
N ARG A 47 -5.19 14.99 -7.00
CA ARG A 47 -5.10 16.39 -6.56
C ARG A 47 -5.75 17.33 -7.53
N THR A 48 -6.27 18.43 -7.00
CA THR A 48 -6.86 19.51 -7.78
C THR A 48 -5.87 20.67 -7.87
N LEU A 49 -5.51 21.05 -9.10
CA LEU A 49 -4.69 22.22 -9.38
C LEU A 49 -5.60 23.42 -9.57
N SER A 50 -5.45 24.42 -8.70
CA SER A 50 -6.26 25.65 -8.72
C SER A 50 -5.40 26.85 -9.12
N LEU A 51 -5.95 27.73 -9.95
CA LEU A 51 -5.35 29.01 -10.35
C LEU A 51 -6.30 30.13 -9.93
N PHE A 52 -5.80 31.16 -9.25
CA PHE A 52 -6.61 32.24 -8.67
C PHE A 52 -7.78 31.74 -7.79
N GLY A 53 -7.56 30.64 -7.04
CA GLY A 53 -8.59 30.04 -6.18
C GLY A 53 -9.69 29.27 -6.92
N ARG A 54 -9.58 29.12 -8.25
CA ARG A 54 -10.53 28.34 -9.06
C ARG A 54 -9.87 27.04 -9.54
N PRO A 55 -10.54 25.88 -9.41
CA PRO A 55 -10.00 24.61 -9.89
C PRO A 55 -9.91 24.65 -11.43
N VAL A 56 -8.72 24.35 -11.97
CA VAL A 56 -8.49 24.32 -13.43
C VAL A 56 -8.38 22.88 -13.92
N ILE A 57 -7.66 22.03 -13.17
CA ILE A 57 -7.42 20.64 -13.54
C ILE A 57 -7.54 19.77 -12.30
N THR A 58 -8.28 18.67 -12.41
CA THR A 58 -8.35 17.63 -11.38
C THR A 58 -7.63 16.39 -11.90
N ILE A 59 -6.55 15.99 -11.21
CA ILE A 59 -5.83 14.75 -11.49
C ILE A 59 -6.59 13.62 -10.78
N PRO A 60 -7.06 12.58 -11.51
CA PRO A 60 -7.77 11.46 -10.90
C PRO A 60 -6.84 10.59 -10.04
N PRO A 61 -7.38 9.68 -9.22
CA PRO A 61 -6.59 8.70 -8.48
C PRO A 61 -5.93 7.71 -9.46
N LEU A 62 -4.68 7.97 -9.81
CA LEU A 62 -3.87 7.12 -10.69
C LEU A 62 -3.06 6.05 -9.94
N CYS A 63 -3.42 5.80 -8.68
CA CYS A 63 -2.66 4.96 -7.78
C CYS A 63 -2.55 3.49 -8.19
N LYS A 64 -3.50 2.98 -8.99
CA LYS A 64 -3.48 1.60 -9.52
C LYS A 64 -2.54 1.40 -10.71
N LEU A 65 -1.86 2.46 -11.21
CA LEU A 65 -0.83 2.31 -12.24
C LEU A 65 0.40 1.56 -11.73
N ASN A 66 0.68 1.62 -10.42
CA ASN A 66 1.77 0.87 -9.83
C ASN A 66 1.41 -0.63 -9.77
N PRO A 67 2.19 -1.52 -10.41
CA PRO A 67 1.91 -2.96 -10.42
C PRO A 67 1.96 -3.64 -9.04
N PHE A 68 2.49 -2.95 -8.02
CA PHE A 68 2.59 -3.44 -6.64
C PHE A 68 1.70 -2.64 -5.67
N TYR A 69 0.71 -1.89 -6.17
CA TYR A 69 -0.09 -1.00 -5.34
C TYR A 69 -0.80 -1.74 -4.20
N GLU A 70 -1.45 -2.86 -4.50
CA GLU A 70 -2.23 -3.60 -3.49
C GLU A 70 -1.31 -4.17 -2.41
N GLU A 71 -0.14 -4.68 -2.79
CA GLU A 71 0.87 -5.19 -1.88
C GLU A 71 1.38 -4.09 -0.93
N VAL A 72 1.63 -2.89 -1.45
CA VAL A 72 2.10 -1.74 -0.65
C VAL A 72 1.01 -1.25 0.30
N VAL A 73 -0.24 -1.14 -0.16
CA VAL A 73 -1.38 -0.77 0.69
C VAL A 73 -1.63 -1.81 1.77
N MET A 74 -1.55 -3.10 1.43
CA MET A 74 -1.68 -4.19 2.39
C MET A 74 -0.56 -4.15 3.43
N LEU A 75 0.68 -3.86 3.03
CA LEU A 75 1.80 -3.69 3.95
C LEU A 75 1.56 -2.54 4.94
N ARG A 76 1.03 -1.40 4.47
CA ARG A 76 0.62 -0.29 5.34
C ARG A 76 -0.48 -0.71 6.31
N PHE A 77 -1.51 -1.39 5.82
CA PHE A 77 -2.60 -1.86 6.66
C PHE A 77 -2.10 -2.77 7.79
N ARG A 78 -1.27 -3.76 7.45
CA ARG A 78 -0.63 -4.65 8.44
C ARG A 78 0.21 -3.89 9.46
N ALA A 79 0.90 -2.81 9.05
CA ALA A 79 1.66 -1.96 9.95
C ALA A 79 0.77 -1.20 10.94
N LEU A 80 -0.34 -0.63 10.45
CA LEU A 80 -1.32 0.05 11.29
C LEU A 80 -1.96 -0.92 12.29
N THR A 81 -2.40 -2.10 11.84
CA THR A 81 -2.97 -3.14 12.70
C THR A 81 -1.97 -3.62 13.75
N TYR A 82 -0.68 -3.73 13.41
CA TYR A 82 0.34 -4.07 14.40
C TYR A 82 0.44 -3.00 15.50
N LEU A 83 0.47 -1.72 15.12
CA LEU A 83 0.53 -0.61 16.10
C LEU A 83 -0.74 -0.54 16.96
N SER A 84 -1.93 -0.72 16.38
CA SER A 84 -3.20 -0.65 17.11
C SER A 84 -3.43 -1.88 17.98
N ASP A 85 -3.30 -3.09 17.43
CA ASP A 85 -3.80 -4.30 18.08
C ASP A 85 -2.72 -4.96 18.95
N VAL A 86 -1.45 -4.90 18.52
CA VAL A 86 -0.34 -5.53 19.24
C VAL A 86 0.32 -4.53 20.20
N CYS A 87 0.62 -3.31 19.73
CA CYS A 87 1.27 -2.29 20.54
C CYS A 87 0.29 -1.44 21.36
N GLN A 88 -1.02 -1.47 21.04
CA GLN A 88 -2.06 -0.69 21.72
C GLN A 88 -1.77 0.82 21.71
N GLU A 89 -1.19 1.31 20.61
CA GLU A 89 -0.89 2.73 20.41
C GLU A 89 -2.02 3.48 19.70
N ASP A 90 -2.12 4.78 19.95
CA ASP A 90 -3.00 5.66 19.17
C ASP A 90 -2.40 5.94 17.77
N ILE A 91 -3.06 5.40 16.75
CA ILE A 91 -2.67 5.52 15.35
C ILE A 91 -3.36 6.67 14.61
N SER A 92 -4.13 7.53 15.29
CA SER A 92 -4.89 8.63 14.68
C SER A 92 -4.02 9.57 13.82
N GLN A 93 -2.73 9.70 14.17
CA GLN A 93 -1.76 10.47 13.38
C GLN A 93 -1.48 9.91 11.97
N TYR A 94 -1.93 8.70 11.67
CA TYR A 94 -1.71 8.02 10.38
C TYR A 94 -2.96 7.85 9.54
N VAL A 95 -4.14 8.29 10.01
CA VAL A 95 -5.40 8.11 9.28
C VAL A 95 -5.75 9.36 8.49
#